data_AF-A0AAW5HSS7-F1
#
_entry.id   AF-A0AAW5HSS7-F1
#
_cell.length_a   1.000
_cell.length_b   1.000
_cell.length_c   1.000
_cell.angle_alpha   90.00
_cell.angle_beta   90.00
_cell.angle_gamma   90.00
#
_symmetry.space_group_name_H-M   'P 1'
#
loop_
_entity.id
_entity.type
_entity.pdbx_description
1 polymer ?
#
loop_
_entity_poly.entity_id
_entity_poly.type
_entity_poly.pdbx_seq_one_letter_code
_entity_poly.pdbx_strand_id
1 'polypeptide(L)'
;MAGLRAKIDTGASTSSLHATEVEPFERDGQPWVRFTAHLGSVVQLRHRRCEAPLVTMKTIKSSNGHAQTRYVIRTSLALGDGVWEVEFTLACRKSMRYRLLLGSKALIHGQLVVNPGLKYVQDKPAFPATLSPVTGAA
;
A
#
# COMPACT_ATOMS: atom_id res chain seq x y z
N MET A 1 14.50 7.47 4.62
CA MET A 1 13.23 6.80 4.24
C MET A 1 12.20 6.96 5.36
N ALA A 2 10.91 7.10 5.05
CA ALA A 2 9.84 7.14 6.04
C ALA A 2 9.11 5.79 6.05
N GLY A 3 9.21 5.03 7.15
CA GLY A 3 8.49 3.77 7.31
C GLY A 3 7.00 3.98 7.62
N LEU A 4 6.18 2.97 7.34
CA LEU A 4 4.74 2.98 7.61
C LEU A 4 4.38 1.81 8.53
N ARG A 5 3.56 2.08 9.56
CA ARG A 5 2.99 1.00 10.38
C ARG A 5 1.83 0.35 9.64
N ALA A 6 1.85 -0.97 9.55
CA ALA A 6 0.82 -1.76 8.91
C ALA A 6 0.04 -2.61 9.93
N LYS A 7 -1.26 -2.79 9.69
CA LYS A 7 -2.01 -3.91 10.27
C LYS A 7 -1.85 -5.11 9.35
N ILE A 8 -1.47 -6.26 9.88
CA ILE A 8 -1.60 -7.52 9.17
C ILE A 8 -3.06 -7.96 9.26
N ASP A 9 -3.69 -8.28 8.13
CA ASP A 9 -5.10 -8.64 8.06
C ASP A 9 -5.29 -9.83 7.11
N THR A 10 -5.22 -11.03 7.67
CA THR A 10 -5.36 -12.29 6.91
C THR A 10 -6.75 -12.47 6.31
N GLY A 11 -7.77 -11.76 6.81
CA GLY A 11 -9.14 -11.79 6.28
C GLY A 11 -9.35 -10.91 5.04
N ALA A 12 -8.44 -9.99 4.76
CA ALA A 12 -8.48 -9.16 3.57
C ALA A 12 -7.66 -9.78 2.44
N SER A 13 -8.26 -10.02 1.27
CA SER A 13 -7.52 -10.58 0.12
C SER A 13 -6.45 -9.64 -0.42
N THR A 14 -6.81 -8.37 -0.67
CA THR A 14 -5.90 -7.37 -1.24
C THR A 14 -5.52 -6.33 -0.18
N SER A 15 -4.26 -5.92 -0.17
CA SER A 15 -3.75 -4.87 0.71
C SER A 15 -4.38 -3.51 0.41
N SER A 16 -4.33 -2.58 1.37
CA SER A 16 -4.82 -1.21 1.16
C SER A 16 -3.89 -0.16 1.75
N LEU A 17 -3.70 0.92 0.99
CA LEU A 17 -2.91 2.09 1.36
C LEU A 17 -3.84 3.29 1.54
N HIS A 18 -3.60 4.07 2.60
CA HIS A 18 -4.30 5.32 2.77
C HIS A 18 -3.85 6.34 1.72
N ALA A 19 -4.77 6.70 0.84
CA ALA A 19 -4.58 7.73 -0.17
C ALA A 19 -5.79 8.67 -0.24
N THR A 20 -5.54 9.91 -0.65
CA THR A 20 -6.54 10.93 -0.99
C THR A 20 -6.19 11.55 -2.34
N GLU A 21 -7.06 12.44 -2.86
CA GLU A 21 -6.82 13.14 -4.13
C GLU A 21 -6.50 12.13 -5.26
N VAL A 22 -7.27 11.04 -5.32
CA VAL A 22 -7.02 9.93 -6.23
C VAL A 22 -7.67 10.25 -7.58
N GLU A 23 -6.84 10.51 -8.59
CA GLU A 23 -7.25 10.99 -9.90
C GLU A 23 -6.61 10.11 -10.99
N PRO A 24 -7.42 9.39 -11.80
CA PRO A 24 -6.90 8.67 -12.95
C PRO A 24 -6.48 9.66 -14.05
N PHE A 25 -5.44 9.32 -14.80
CA PHE A 25 -5.00 10.08 -15.97
C PHE A 25 -4.32 9.16 -16.99
N GLU A 26 -4.06 9.66 -18.19
CA GLU A 26 -3.31 8.94 -19.22
C GLU A 26 -1.89 9.51 -19.36
N ARG A 27 -0.91 8.62 -19.50
CA ARG A 27 0.49 8.97 -19.82
C ARG A 27 0.99 7.98 -20.85
N ASP A 28 1.49 8.48 -21.97
CA ASP A 28 2.04 7.69 -23.08
C ASP A 28 1.08 6.57 -23.56
N GLY A 29 -0.23 6.88 -23.61
CA GLY A 29 -1.27 5.92 -24.02
C GLY A 29 -1.61 4.85 -22.99
N GLN A 30 -1.08 4.94 -21.76
CA GLN A 30 -1.33 3.98 -20.68
C GLN A 30 -2.14 4.62 -19.55
N PRO A 31 -3.00 3.85 -18.85
CA PRO A 31 -3.75 4.34 -17.70
C PRO A 31 -2.84 4.44 -16.46
N TRP A 32 -2.86 5.60 -15.82
CA TRP A 32 -2.14 5.92 -14.59
C TRP A 32 -3.11 6.47 -13.54
N VAL A 33 -2.64 6.55 -12.30
CA VAL A 33 -3.34 7.21 -11.22
C VAL A 33 -2.38 8.09 -10.42
N ARG A 34 -2.79 9.34 -10.19
CA ARG A 34 -2.13 10.27 -9.28
C ARG A 34 -2.87 10.25 -7.94
N PHE A 35 -2.14 10.29 -6.84
CA PHE A 35 -2.72 10.27 -5.51
C PHE A 35 -1.77 10.87 -4.47
N THR A 36 -2.34 11.33 -3.35
CA THR A 36 -1.59 11.73 -2.16
C THR A 36 -1.53 10.56 -1.17
N ALA A 37 -0.36 9.94 -1.02
CA ALA A 37 -0.10 8.88 -0.06
C ALA A 37 0.15 9.46 1.35
N HIS A 38 -0.57 8.94 2.34
CA HIS A 38 -0.38 9.31 3.75
C HIS A 38 0.57 8.34 4.45
N LEU A 39 1.83 8.74 4.54
CA LEU A 39 2.92 8.04 5.18
C LEU A 39 3.09 8.48 6.65
N GLY A 40 3.87 7.71 7.41
CA GLY A 40 4.12 7.96 8.82
C GLY A 40 2.96 7.54 9.75
N SER A 41 2.96 8.10 10.96
CA SER A 41 1.95 7.80 11.97
C SER A 41 0.85 8.86 12.00
N VAL A 42 -0.24 8.62 12.73
CA VAL A 42 -1.27 9.65 12.97
C VAL A 42 -0.69 10.90 13.67
N VAL A 43 0.39 10.74 14.44
CA VAL A 43 1.06 11.82 15.18
C VAL A 43 2.15 12.51 14.34
N GLN A 44 2.73 11.80 13.37
CA GLN A 44 3.78 12.30 12.48
C GLN A 44 3.36 12.04 11.04
N LEU A 45 2.41 12.85 10.58
CA LEU A 45 1.89 12.78 9.22
C LEU A 45 2.97 13.21 8.24
N ARG A 46 3.21 12.37 7.23
CA ARG A 46 4.02 12.71 6.07
C ARG A 46 3.19 12.43 4.84
N HIS A 47 2.96 13.42 4.00
CA HIS A 47 2.20 13.23 2.78
C HIS A 47 3.17 13.24 1.59
N ARG A 48 2.91 12.39 0.60
CA ARG A 48 3.64 12.43 -0.67
C ARG A 48 2.66 12.31 -1.82
N ARG A 49 2.80 13.19 -2.81
CA ARG A 49 2.17 13.00 -4.11
C ARG A 49 2.91 11.90 -4.85
N CYS A 50 2.15 10.95 -5.37
CA CYS A 50 2.63 9.78 -6.05
C CYS A 50 1.85 9.58 -7.34
N GLU A 51 2.50 8.97 -8.30
CA GLU A 51 1.89 8.51 -9.54
C GLU A 51 2.32 7.07 -9.76
N ALA A 52 1.41 6.23 -10.25
CA ALA A 52 1.71 4.85 -10.58
C ALA A 52 0.85 4.37 -11.74
N PRO A 53 1.33 3.39 -12.53
CA PRO A 53 0.48 2.69 -13.49
C PRO A 53 -0.75 2.11 -12.80
N LEU A 54 -1.91 2.28 -13.41
CA LEU A 54 -3.16 1.71 -12.92
C LEU A 54 -3.22 0.23 -13.31
N VAL A 55 -3.17 -0.66 -12.32
CA VAL A 55 -3.23 -2.12 -12.56
C VAL A 55 -4.64 -2.54 -12.92
N THR A 56 -5.62 -2.12 -12.11
CA THR A 56 -7.04 -2.45 -12.29
C THR A 56 -7.89 -1.64 -11.30
N MET A 57 -9.21 -1.83 -11.36
CA MET A 57 -10.16 -1.34 -10.35
C MET A 57 -10.84 -2.54 -9.68
N LYS A 58 -10.97 -2.51 -8.36
CA LYS A 58 -11.64 -3.57 -7.58
C LYS A 58 -12.78 -3.01 -6.75
N THR A 59 -13.94 -3.64 -6.83
CA THR A 59 -15.08 -3.37 -5.94
C THR A 59 -14.86 -4.10 -4.61
N ILE A 60 -14.65 -3.33 -3.55
CA ILE A 60 -14.44 -3.85 -2.20
C ILE A 60 -15.74 -3.70 -1.41
N LYS A 61 -16.30 -4.83 -0.97
CA LYS A 61 -17.41 -4.87 -0.02
C LYS A 61 -16.85 -4.84 1.39
N SER A 62 -17.29 -3.87 2.18
CA SER A 62 -16.94 -3.77 3.60
C SER A 62 -17.94 -4.55 4.45
N SER A 63 -17.53 -4.90 5.68
CA SER A 63 -18.36 -5.68 6.62
C SER A 63 -19.66 -4.99 7.01
N ASN A 64 -19.78 -3.67 6.79
CA ASN A 64 -21.00 -2.91 7.03
C ASN A 64 -21.93 -2.84 5.79
N GLY A 65 -21.68 -3.66 4.76
CA GLY A 65 -22.51 -3.76 3.56
C GLY A 65 -22.20 -2.75 2.45
N HIS A 66 -21.41 -1.71 2.71
CA HIS A 66 -21.06 -0.73 1.67
C HIS A 66 -20.01 -1.29 0.70
N ALA A 67 -20.26 -1.09 -0.59
CA ALA A 67 -19.32 -1.40 -1.65
C ALA A 67 -18.65 -0.11 -2.16
N GLN A 68 -17.34 -0.19 -2.41
CA GLN A 68 -16.58 0.91 -2.99
C GLN A 68 -15.63 0.37 -4.07
N THR A 69 -15.68 0.95 -5.25
CA THR A 69 -14.68 0.70 -6.30
C THR A 69 -13.39 1.47 -5.98
N ARG A 70 -12.26 0.79 -6.01
CA ARG A 70 -10.95 1.34 -5.67
C ARG A 70 -9.93 1.03 -6.75
N TYR A 71 -9.09 2.01 -7.07
CA TYR A 71 -7.95 1.85 -7.95
C TYR A 71 -6.88 0.97 -7.28
N VAL A 72 -6.24 0.12 -8.08
CA VAL A 72 -5.17 -0.78 -7.64
C VAL A 72 -3.87 -0.34 -8.30
N ILE A 73 -2.85 -0.13 -7.48
CA ILE A 73 -1.47 0.09 -7.91
C ILE A 73 -0.62 -1.10 -7.49
N ARG A 74 0.53 -1.27 -8.14
CA ARG A 74 1.56 -2.23 -7.76
C ARG A 74 2.84 -1.49 -7.37
N THR A 75 3.46 -1.90 -6.27
CA THR A 75 4.72 -1.32 -5.79
C THR A 75 5.47 -2.31 -4.92
N SER A 76 6.78 -2.14 -4.81
CA SER A 76 7.62 -2.94 -3.93
C SER A 76 7.33 -2.65 -2.45
N LEU A 77 7.21 -3.69 -1.65
CA LEU A 77 7.13 -3.64 -0.19
C LEU A 77 8.42 -4.21 0.38
N ALA A 78 9.03 -3.49 1.31
CA ALA A 78 10.10 -4.03 2.15
C ALA A 78 9.56 -4.28 3.58
N LEU A 79 9.79 -5.48 4.11
CA LEU A 79 9.43 -5.87 5.47
C LEU A 79 10.50 -6.85 6.01
N GLY A 80 11.18 -6.47 7.09
CA GLY A 80 12.34 -7.23 7.56
C GLY A 80 13.43 -7.26 6.50
N ASP A 81 13.90 -8.46 6.17
CA ASP A 81 14.87 -8.76 5.13
C ASP A 81 14.25 -9.00 3.74
N GLY A 82 12.92 -9.11 3.66
CA GLY A 82 12.21 -9.39 2.41
C GLY A 82 11.81 -8.14 1.63
N VAL A 83 11.93 -8.21 0.30
CA VAL A 83 11.38 -7.24 -0.65
C VAL A 83 10.62 -7.94 -1.77
N TRP A 84 9.35 -7.58 -1.99
CA TRP A 84 8.54 -8.15 -3.06
C TRP A 84 7.45 -7.19 -3.53
N GLU A 85 6.91 -7.44 -4.73
CA GLU A 85 5.82 -6.65 -5.30
C GLU A 85 4.48 -6.94 -4.63
N VAL A 86 3.75 -5.88 -4.31
CA VAL A 86 2.43 -5.96 -3.67
C VAL A 86 1.44 -5.04 -4.37
N GLU A 87 0.23 -5.56 -4.57
CA GLU A 87 -0.91 -4.75 -5.01
C GLU A 87 -1.59 -4.07 -3.82
N PHE A 88 -1.79 -2.75 -3.95
CA PHE A 88 -2.53 -1.95 -2.98
C PHE A 88 -3.75 -1.32 -3.62
N THR A 89 -4.90 -1.48 -2.97
CA THR A 89 -6.04 -0.61 -3.21
C THR A 89 -5.80 0.76 -2.58
N LEU A 90 -6.08 1.82 -3.34
CA LEU A 90 -6.07 3.19 -2.85
C LEU A 90 -7.40 3.47 -2.11
N ALA A 91 -7.33 3.77 -0.81
CA ALA A 91 -8.51 3.92 0.03
C ALA A 91 -8.43 5.11 0.99
N CYS A 92 -9.56 5.74 1.27
CA CYS A 92 -9.66 6.66 2.40
C CYS A 92 -9.76 5.85 3.71
N ARG A 93 -8.71 5.93 4.54
CA ARG A 93 -8.60 5.26 5.83
C ARG A 93 -8.44 6.28 6.96
N LYS A 94 -9.04 7.48 6.81
CA LYS A 94 -8.85 8.62 7.71
C LYS A 94 -9.17 8.27 9.17
N SER A 95 -10.28 7.56 9.39
CA SER A 95 -10.78 7.11 10.70
C SER A 95 -10.08 5.86 11.26
N MET A 96 -9.17 5.24 10.51
CA MET A 96 -8.53 3.99 10.90
C MET A 96 -7.18 4.22 11.58
N ARG A 97 -6.85 3.37 12.58
CA ARG A 97 -5.56 3.40 13.30
C ARG A 97 -4.35 3.19 12.39
N TYR A 98 -4.47 2.32 11.38
CA TYR A 98 -3.39 1.97 10.47
C TYR A 98 -3.66 2.47 9.05
N ARG A 99 -2.69 3.23 8.53
CA ARG A 99 -2.70 3.76 7.16
C ARG A 99 -2.37 2.69 6.11
N LEU A 100 -1.68 1.63 6.51
CA LEU A 100 -1.45 0.45 5.67
C LEU A 100 -2.15 -0.77 6.27
N LEU A 101 -2.75 -1.59 5.41
CA LEU A 101 -3.25 -2.91 5.76
C LEU A 101 -2.65 -3.90 4.77
N LEU A 102 -1.97 -4.93 5.27
CA LEU A 102 -1.40 -6.01 4.48
C LEU A 102 -2.34 -7.20 4.45
N GLY A 103 -2.87 -7.49 3.27
CA GLY A 103 -3.80 -8.60 3.03
C GLY A 103 -3.09 -9.92 2.76
N SER A 104 -3.85 -11.00 2.73
CA SER A 104 -3.35 -12.37 2.58
C SER A 104 -2.53 -12.60 1.30
N LYS A 105 -2.89 -11.99 0.16
CA LYS A 105 -2.08 -12.11 -1.07
C LYS A 105 -0.65 -11.59 -0.89
N ALA A 106 -0.48 -10.47 -0.20
CA ALA A 106 0.84 -9.93 0.08
C ALA A 106 1.65 -10.86 1.00
N LEU A 107 0.99 -11.48 1.99
CA LEU A 107 1.61 -12.44 2.90
C LEU A 107 2.03 -13.73 2.18
N ILE A 108 1.18 -14.25 1.30
CA ILE A 108 1.49 -15.44 0.48
C ILE A 108 2.69 -15.17 -0.42
N HIS A 109 2.71 -14.02 -1.11
CA HIS A 109 3.82 -13.65 -1.99
C HIS A 109 5.14 -13.45 -1.22
N GLY A 110 5.07 -12.90 -0.01
CA GLY A 110 6.22 -12.78 0.89
C GLY A 110 6.55 -14.04 1.69
N GLN A 111 5.81 -15.14 1.49
CA GLN A 111 5.97 -16.41 2.21
C GLN A 111 5.93 -16.26 3.75
N LEU A 112 5.00 -15.44 4.24
CA LEU A 112 4.91 -15.08 5.66
C LEU A 112 3.84 -15.88 6.42
N VAL A 113 4.16 -16.27 7.65
CA VAL A 113 3.21 -16.81 8.64
C VAL A 113 2.97 -15.76 9.73
N VAL A 114 1.72 -15.65 10.19
CA VAL A 114 1.32 -14.64 11.17
C VAL A 114 1.01 -15.29 12.50
N ASN A 115 1.75 -14.91 13.55
CA ASN A 115 1.37 -15.15 14.93
C ASN A 115 0.67 -13.89 15.48
N PRO A 116 -0.65 -13.91 15.73
CA PRO A 116 -1.39 -12.73 16.16
C PRO A 116 -1.07 -12.29 17.61
N GLY A 117 -0.37 -13.13 18.39
CA GLY A 117 0.11 -12.78 19.73
C GLY A 117 1.33 -11.87 19.73
N LEU A 118 1.96 -11.64 18.58
CA LEU A 118 3.20 -10.87 18.46
C LEU A 118 3.01 -9.57 17.68
N LYS A 119 3.89 -8.59 17.94
CA LYS A 119 3.94 -7.30 17.25
C LYS A 119 5.39 -6.85 17.07
N TYR A 120 5.70 -6.25 15.93
CA TYR A 120 7.02 -5.67 15.63
C TYR A 120 8.18 -6.65 15.80
N VAL A 121 8.03 -7.88 15.27
CA VAL A 121 9.06 -8.94 15.33
C VAL A 121 10.10 -8.86 14.23
N GLN A 122 9.90 -7.95 13.27
CA GLN A 122 10.79 -7.74 12.13
C GLN A 122 11.66 -6.51 12.40
N ASP A 123 12.92 -6.60 11.98
CA ASP A 123 13.82 -5.46 11.98
C ASP A 123 13.34 -4.36 11.03
N LYS A 124 13.93 -3.17 11.16
CA LYS A 124 13.65 -2.07 10.24
C LYS A 124 14.01 -2.50 8.82
N PRO A 125 13.06 -2.45 7.87
CA PRO A 125 13.31 -2.91 6.52
C PRO A 125 14.36 -2.04 5.84
N ALA A 126 15.31 -2.69 5.17
CA ALA A 126 16.26 -2.04 4.27
C ALA A 126 15.76 -2.23 2.83
N PHE A 127 15.58 -1.14 2.10
CA PHE A 127 15.43 -1.24 0.65
C PHE A 127 16.83 -1.42 0.05
N PRO A 128 17.06 -2.46 -0.79
CA PRO A 128 18.28 -2.58 -1.56
C PRO A 128 18.47 -1.30 -2.39
N ALA A 129 19.65 -0.69 -2.31
CA ALA A 129 19.95 0.57 -3.01
C ALA A 129 19.72 0.50 -4.53
N THR A 130 19.77 -0.71 -5.09
CA THR A 130 19.56 -1.05 -6.50
C THR A 130 18.11 -0.98 -6.99
N LEU A 131 17.11 -0.86 -6.09
CA LEU A 131 15.68 -0.73 -6.45
C LEU A 131 15.15 0.69 -6.30
N SER A 132 16.03 1.70 -6.37
CA SER A 132 15.61 3.10 -6.39
C SER A 132 14.57 3.30 -7.50
N PRO A 133 13.44 3.96 -7.23
CA PRO A 133 12.46 4.23 -8.27
C PRO A 133 13.16 5.03 -9.35
N VAL A 134 12.99 4.62 -10.62
CA VAL A 134 13.37 5.44 -11.76
C VAL A 134 12.68 6.78 -11.57
N THR A 135 13.43 7.77 -11.09
CA THR A 135 13.03 9.17 -11.08
C THR A 135 12.99 9.63 -12.53
N GLY A 136 11.89 9.32 -13.20
CA GLY A 136 11.45 10.05 -14.39
C GLY A 136 10.89 11.39 -13.90
N ALA A 137 11.79 12.32 -13.60
CA ALA A 137 11.47 13.72 -13.36
C ALA A 137 12.26 14.52 -14.40
N ALA A 138 11.56 14.91 -15.47
CA ALA A 138 11.84 16.07 -16.30
C ALA A 138 10.56 16.90 -16.33
#